data_AF-A0A495J0W9-F1
#
_entry.id   AF-A0A495J0W9-F1
#
_cell.length_a   1.000
_cell.length_b   1.000
_cell.length_c   1.000
_cell.angle_alpha   90.00
_cell.angle_beta   90.00
_cell.angle_gamma   90.00
#
_symmetry.space_group_name_H-M   'P 1'
#
loop_
_entity.id
_entity.type
_entity.pdbx_description
1 polymer ?
#
loop_
_entity_poly.entity_id
_entity_poly.type
_entity_poly.pdbx_seq_one_letter_code
_entity_poly.pdbx_strand_id
1 'polypeptide(L)'
;MQNFSVKCKSVQISGKELYMVNTGETLSIGGPYVGDAHLDNILIVKNCVADNFVYRDDLNFLFYVQYHKVNHHDFFTINFRNLINSSNFQFNREFKMVHIKGFISMNELEIFLAFHDELPNRKQIFNIDDEDFYAIDSAQDLEMQ
;
A
#
# COMPACT_ATOMS: atom_id res chain seq x y z
N MET A 1 22.51 1.15 -15.35
CA MET A 1 21.64 1.94 -14.46
C MET A 1 22.10 1.69 -13.04
N GLN A 2 22.47 2.74 -12.29
CA GLN A 2 22.78 2.62 -10.87
C GLN A 2 21.45 2.43 -10.12
N ASN A 3 21.28 1.28 -9.47
CA ASN A 3 20.18 1.07 -8.53
C ASN A 3 20.48 1.91 -7.30
N PHE A 4 19.88 3.11 -7.22
CA PHE A 4 19.86 3.86 -5.99
C PHE A 4 18.83 3.21 -5.07
N SER A 5 19.28 2.41 -4.10
CA SER A 5 18.42 1.97 -3.00
C SER A 5 18.28 3.13 -2.01
N VAL A 6 17.38 4.06 -2.29
CA VAL A 6 17.04 5.09 -1.33
C VAL A 6 16.12 4.45 -0.29
N LYS A 7 16.63 4.28 0.93
CA LYS A 7 15.79 3.91 2.08
C LYS A 7 14.88 5.09 2.40
N CYS A 8 13.69 5.10 1.85
CA CYS A 8 12.67 6.08 2.22
C CYS A 8 12.09 5.67 3.58
N LYS A 9 12.13 6.61 4.53
CA LYS A 9 11.42 6.66 5.84
C LYS A 9 11.14 5.31 6.49
N SER A 10 11.85 4.98 7.57
CA SER A 10 11.54 3.79 8.35
C SER A 10 10.52 4.05 9.45
N VAL A 11 9.64 3.06 9.68
CA VAL A 11 8.66 3.05 10.76
C VAL A 11 8.78 1.73 11.51
N GLN A 12 8.67 1.77 12.83
CA GLN A 12 8.65 0.56 13.66
C GLN A 12 7.24 -0.01 13.71
N ILE A 13 7.09 -1.27 13.33
CA ILE A 13 5.82 -2.01 13.30
C ILE A 13 6.03 -3.34 14.04
N SER A 14 5.38 -3.49 15.19
CA SER A 14 5.51 -4.70 16.03
C SER A 14 6.96 -5.08 16.35
N GLY A 15 7.80 -4.07 16.63
CA GLY A 15 9.24 -4.26 16.90
C GLY A 15 10.11 -4.55 15.67
N LYS A 16 9.54 -4.48 14.46
CA LYS A 16 10.23 -4.67 13.18
C LYS A 16 10.36 -3.36 12.42
N GLU A 17 11.43 -3.18 11.67
CA GLU A 17 11.63 -2.02 10.82
C GLU A 17 10.97 -2.23 9.45
N LEU A 18 9.93 -1.43 9.17
CA LEU A 18 9.39 -1.27 7.82
C LEU A 18 10.22 -0.22 7.09
N TYR A 19 10.68 -0.54 5.88
CA TYR A 19 11.38 0.40 5.02
C TYR A 19 11.14 0.10 3.54
N MET A 20 11.38 1.09 2.68
CA MET A 20 11.26 0.92 1.23
C MET A 20 12.60 0.97 0.53
N VAL A 21 12.74 0.20 -0.56
CA VAL A 21 13.87 0.23 -1.49
C VAL A 21 13.38 0.32 -2.93
N ASN A 22 14.30 0.53 -3.88
CA ASN A 22 13.98 0.66 -5.31
C ASN A 22 12.88 1.69 -5.59
N THR A 23 12.85 2.78 -4.82
CA THR A 23 11.80 3.79 -4.94
C THR A 23 12.00 4.64 -6.19
N GLY A 24 10.92 4.85 -6.93
CA GLY A 24 10.86 5.74 -8.09
C GLY A 24 9.54 6.50 -8.12
N GLU A 25 9.55 7.71 -8.66
CA GLU A 25 8.33 8.49 -8.85
C GLU A 25 7.50 7.87 -10.00
N THR A 26 6.19 7.74 -9.78
CA THR A 26 5.25 7.20 -10.78
C THR A 26 4.32 8.27 -11.34
N LEU A 27 3.72 7.99 -12.50
CA LEU A 27 2.61 8.71 -13.16
C LEU A 27 2.86 10.15 -13.66
N SER A 28 3.80 10.92 -13.12
CA SER A 28 4.27 12.22 -13.65
C SER A 28 5.17 12.89 -12.60
N ILE A 29 5.74 14.06 -12.91
CA ILE A 29 6.31 14.97 -11.89
C ILE A 29 5.21 15.35 -10.88
N GLY A 30 5.47 15.15 -9.59
CA GLY A 30 4.53 15.33 -8.48
C GLY A 30 3.68 14.08 -8.15
N GLY A 31 3.98 12.93 -8.72
CA GLY A 31 3.30 11.66 -8.41
C GLY A 31 3.86 10.98 -7.16
N PRO A 32 3.23 9.88 -6.70
CA PRO A 32 3.74 9.20 -5.52
C PRO A 32 5.03 8.46 -5.85
N TYR A 33 5.91 8.40 -4.85
CA TYR A 33 7.00 7.44 -4.86
C TYR A 33 6.44 6.03 -4.67
N VAL A 34 6.87 5.11 -5.53
CA VAL A 34 6.49 3.70 -5.48
C VAL A 34 7.76 2.86 -5.41
N GLY A 35 7.74 1.80 -4.61
CA GLY A 35 8.89 0.89 -4.48
C GLY A 35 8.56 -0.38 -3.73
N ASP A 36 9.61 -1.12 -3.37
CA ASP A 36 9.50 -2.41 -2.69
C ASP A 36 9.50 -2.20 -1.17
N ALA A 37 8.51 -2.74 -0.48
CA ALA A 37 8.41 -2.66 0.97
C ALA A 37 9.03 -3.88 1.64
N HIS A 38 9.88 -3.63 2.65
CA HIS A 38 10.57 -4.65 3.43
C HIS A 38 10.29 -4.51 4.91
N LEU A 39 10.16 -5.64 5.61
CA LEU A 39 10.04 -5.71 7.06
C LEU A 39 11.21 -6.56 7.61
N ASP A 40 12.13 -5.95 8.36
CA ASP A 40 13.36 -6.60 8.87
C ASP A 40 14.13 -7.41 7.80
N ASN A 41 14.31 -6.85 6.60
CA ASN A 41 14.94 -7.45 5.41
C ASN A 41 14.09 -8.43 4.59
N ILE A 42 12.88 -8.75 5.01
CA ILE A 42 11.98 -9.60 4.23
C ILE A 42 11.16 -8.72 3.30
N LEU A 43 11.24 -8.97 1.99
CA LEU A 43 10.32 -8.36 1.01
C LEU A 43 8.89 -8.80 1.35
N ILE A 44 8.03 -7.84 1.66
CA ILE A 44 6.63 -8.13 1.99
C ILE A 44 5.70 -7.88 0.80
N VAL A 45 6.03 -6.88 -0.03
CA VAL A 45 5.25 -6.52 -1.22
C VAL A 45 6.05 -5.59 -2.15
N LYS A 46 5.83 -5.72 -3.46
CA LYS A 46 6.39 -4.86 -4.51
C LYS A 46 5.41 -3.77 -4.93
N ASN A 47 5.91 -2.69 -5.52
CA ASN A 47 5.11 -1.59 -6.07
C ASN A 47 4.16 -0.93 -5.05
N CYS A 48 4.60 -0.78 -3.80
CA CYS A 48 3.85 -0.03 -2.81
C CYS A 48 4.07 1.46 -2.92
N VAL A 49 3.01 2.22 -2.68
CA VAL A 49 3.05 3.67 -2.56
C VAL A 49 3.72 4.05 -1.24
N ALA A 50 4.73 4.91 -1.29
CA ALA A 50 5.39 5.44 -0.11
C ALA A 50 4.41 6.22 0.77
N ASP A 51 4.69 6.28 2.08
CA ASP A 51 3.87 6.98 3.08
C ASP A 51 2.40 6.51 3.18
N ASN A 52 2.08 5.33 2.64
CA ASN A 52 0.73 4.78 2.61
C ASN A 52 0.67 3.44 3.35
N PHE A 53 1.13 3.44 4.60
CA PHE A 53 1.11 2.26 5.47
C PHE A 53 0.35 2.57 6.76
N VAL A 54 -0.58 1.68 7.13
CA VAL A 54 -1.32 1.78 8.38
C VAL A 54 -1.28 0.44 9.09
N TYR A 55 -0.75 0.44 10.31
CA TYR A 55 -0.66 -0.76 11.13
C TYR A 55 -1.81 -0.85 12.14
N ARG A 56 -2.48 -2.01 12.16
CA ARG A 56 -3.50 -2.42 13.13
C ARG A 56 -2.91 -3.44 14.09
N ASP A 57 -2.54 -2.99 15.29
CA ASP A 57 -1.82 -3.82 16.26
C ASP A 57 -2.66 -4.98 16.82
N ASP A 58 -3.94 -4.72 17.09
CA ASP A 58 -4.87 -5.71 17.61
C ASP A 58 -5.14 -6.88 16.64
N LEU A 59 -5.06 -6.63 15.33
CA LEU A 59 -5.23 -7.65 14.30
C LEU A 59 -3.89 -8.15 13.73
N ASN A 60 -2.77 -7.51 14.08
CA ASN A 60 -1.47 -7.69 13.43
C ASN A 60 -1.54 -7.55 11.91
N PHE A 61 -2.31 -6.57 11.42
CA PHE A 61 -2.48 -6.31 9.99
C PHE A 61 -1.76 -5.03 9.58
N LEU A 62 -1.05 -5.10 8.47
CA LEU A 62 -0.45 -3.94 7.81
C LEU A 62 -1.23 -3.63 6.54
N PHE A 63 -1.96 -2.52 6.55
CA PHE A 63 -2.65 -1.99 5.37
C PHE A 63 -1.70 -1.13 4.55
N TYR A 64 -1.82 -1.23 3.23
CA TYR A 64 -1.00 -0.45 2.30
C TYR A 64 -1.69 -0.18 0.98
N VAL A 65 -1.19 0.82 0.25
CA VAL A 65 -1.60 1.08 -1.15
C VAL A 65 -0.58 0.45 -2.09
N GLN A 66 -1.06 -0.32 -3.07
CA GLN A 66 -0.25 -0.90 -4.13
C GLN A 66 -0.60 -0.29 -5.48
N TYR A 67 0.42 -0.01 -6.27
CA TYR A 67 0.31 0.45 -7.65
C TYR A 67 0.37 -0.74 -8.60
N HIS A 68 -0.54 -0.74 -9.57
CA HIS A 68 -0.68 -1.75 -10.60
C HIS A 68 -0.53 -1.09 -11.97
N LYS A 69 0.29 -1.72 -12.81
CA LYS A 69 0.50 -1.31 -14.20
C LYS A 69 0.20 -2.50 -15.10
N VAL A 70 -1.00 -2.53 -15.65
CA VAL A 70 -1.47 -3.62 -16.53
C VAL A 70 -1.71 -3.04 -17.91
N ASN A 71 -0.78 -3.27 -18.84
CA ASN A 71 -0.81 -2.72 -20.20
C ASN A 71 -0.93 -1.18 -20.23
N HIS A 72 -2.11 -0.67 -20.57
CA HIS A 72 -2.46 0.76 -20.64
C HIS A 72 -3.38 1.21 -19.50
N HIS A 73 -3.56 0.38 -18.48
CA HIS A 73 -4.41 0.63 -17.33
C HIS A 73 -3.55 0.68 -16.06
N ASP A 74 -3.45 1.89 -15.52
CA ASP A 74 -2.69 2.19 -14.32
C ASP A 74 -3.67 2.51 -13.19
N PHE A 75 -3.58 1.77 -12.09
CA PHE A 75 -4.50 1.91 -10.97
C PHE A 75 -3.83 1.58 -9.63
N PHE A 76 -4.55 1.90 -8.56
CA PHE A 76 -4.15 1.64 -7.19
C PHE A 76 -5.19 0.78 -6.50
N THR A 77 -4.75 0.00 -5.53
CA THR A 77 -5.62 -0.79 -4.66
C THR A 77 -5.21 -0.61 -3.21
N ILE A 78 -6.18 -0.75 -2.31
CA ILE A 78 -5.91 -0.93 -0.89
C ILE A 78 -5.72 -2.43 -0.66
N ASN A 79 -4.71 -2.77 0.12
CA ASN A 79 -4.32 -4.14 0.42
C ASN A 79 -4.01 -4.26 1.91
N PHE A 80 -3.93 -5.50 2.39
CA PHE A 80 -3.46 -5.75 3.74
C PHE A 80 -2.65 -7.03 3.84
N ARG A 81 -1.65 -7.01 4.72
CA ARG A 81 -0.84 -8.16 5.07
C ARG A 81 -1.12 -8.58 6.50
N ASN A 82 -1.43 -9.85 6.71
CA ASN A 82 -1.43 -10.45 8.04
C ASN A 82 0.02 -10.77 8.43
N LEU A 83 0.53 -10.11 9.47
CA LEU A 83 1.92 -10.25 9.91
C LEU A 83 2.20 -11.55 10.67
N ILE A 84 1.16 -12.21 11.19
CA ILE A 84 1.28 -13.49 11.91
C ILE A 84 1.57 -14.62 10.94
N ASN A 85 0.77 -14.74 9.87
CA ASN A 85 0.87 -15.84 8.91
C ASN A 85 1.48 -15.43 7.56
N SER A 86 1.94 -14.18 7.43
CA SER A 86 2.60 -13.67 6.23
C SER A 86 1.76 -13.69 4.95
N SER A 87 0.43 -13.75 5.07
CA SER A 87 -0.49 -13.74 3.93
C SER A 87 -0.82 -12.30 3.49
N ASN A 88 -0.91 -12.08 2.17
CA ASN A 88 -1.32 -10.81 1.58
C ASN A 88 -2.73 -10.94 0.97
N PHE A 89 -3.49 -9.85 1.05
CA PHE A 89 -4.84 -9.76 0.52
C PHE A 89 -5.03 -8.42 -0.20
N GLN A 90 -5.79 -8.46 -1.28
CA GLN A 90 -6.14 -7.30 -2.09
C GLN A 90 -7.65 -7.07 -2.09
N PHE A 91 -8.09 -5.83 -1.83
CA PHE A 91 -9.46 -5.43 -2.06
C PHE A 91 -9.72 -5.28 -3.58
N ASN A 92 -10.91 -5.66 -4.02
CA ASN A 92 -11.30 -5.62 -5.45
C ASN A 92 -11.38 -4.20 -6.02
N ARG A 93 -11.57 -3.20 -5.17
CA ARG A 93 -11.82 -1.83 -5.60
C ARG A 93 -10.55 -1.16 -6.14
N GLU A 94 -10.65 -0.71 -7.39
CA GLU A 94 -9.61 0.08 -8.04
C GLU A 94 -9.78 1.58 -7.81
N PHE A 95 -8.66 2.27 -7.66
CA PHE A 95 -8.59 3.72 -7.49
C PHE A 95 -7.67 4.33 -8.53
N LYS A 96 -8.06 5.48 -9.08
CA LYS A 96 -7.14 6.30 -9.89
C LYS A 96 -6.06 6.95 -9.02
N MET A 97 -6.42 7.34 -7.81
CA MET A 97 -5.53 7.89 -6.78
C MET A 97 -6.16 7.56 -5.42
N VAL A 98 -5.34 7.11 -4.47
CA VAL A 98 -5.80 6.86 -3.10
C VAL A 98 -4.66 7.08 -2.11
N HIS A 99 -4.99 7.71 -0.99
CA HIS A 99 -4.13 7.82 0.19
C HIS A 99 -4.85 7.30 1.41
N ILE A 100 -4.19 6.45 2.19
CA ILE A 100 -4.71 5.93 3.45
C ILE A 100 -4.16 6.77 4.59
N LYS A 101 -5.04 7.39 5.37
CA LYS A 101 -4.63 8.16 6.55
C LYS A 101 -4.60 7.33 7.83
N GLY A 102 -5.59 6.46 8.02
CA GLY A 102 -5.72 5.67 9.24
C GLY A 102 -7.13 5.15 9.50
N PHE A 103 -7.25 4.28 10.50
CA PHE A 103 -8.55 3.82 10.98
C PHE A 103 -9.21 4.90 11.83
N ILE A 104 -10.52 5.10 11.62
CA ILE A 104 -11.36 5.99 12.44
C ILE A 104 -12.34 5.20 13.30
N SER A 105 -12.55 3.91 12.99
CA SER A 105 -13.27 2.95 13.82
C SER A 105 -12.74 1.53 13.55
N MET A 106 -13.42 0.49 14.05
CA MET A 106 -12.96 -0.89 13.92
C MET A 106 -12.87 -1.34 12.46
N ASN A 107 -13.83 -0.93 11.62
CA ASN A 107 -13.95 -1.39 10.24
C ASN A 107 -13.89 -0.24 9.22
N GLU A 108 -13.71 1.00 9.69
CA GLU A 108 -13.69 2.18 8.83
C GLU A 108 -12.29 2.77 8.73
N LEU A 109 -11.82 2.88 7.49
CA LEU A 109 -10.57 3.50 7.11
C LEU A 109 -10.84 4.88 6.49
N GLU A 110 -10.22 5.93 7.01
CA GLU A 110 -10.24 7.26 6.39
C GLU A 110 -9.26 7.27 5.22
N ILE A 111 -9.81 7.50 4.02
CA ILE A 111 -9.04 7.56 2.76
C ILE A 111 -9.26 8.90 2.06
N PHE A 112 -8.32 9.27 1.19
CA PHE A 112 -8.42 10.44 0.31
C PHE A 112 -8.25 10.00 -1.14
N LEU A 113 -9.10 10.48 -2.05
CA LEU A 113 -8.94 10.25 -3.50
C LEU A 113 -7.86 11.15 -4.12
N ALA A 114 -6.66 11.08 -3.56
CA ALA A 114 -5.47 11.87 -3.89
C ALA A 114 -4.21 11.12 -3.41
N PHE A 115 -3.02 11.62 -3.72
CA PHE A 115 -1.77 11.04 -3.20
C PHE A 115 -1.39 11.54 -1.80
N HIS A 116 -2.02 12.63 -1.35
CA HIS A 116 -1.83 13.25 -0.04
C HIS A 116 -3.19 13.67 0.55
N ASP A 117 -3.25 13.91 1.86
CA ASP A 117 -4.47 14.25 2.62
C ASP A 117 -4.81 15.76 2.65
N GLU A 118 -4.17 16.55 1.80
CA GLU A 118 -4.30 18.02 1.79
C GLU A 118 -5.64 18.54 1.27
N LEU A 119 -6.50 17.68 0.70
CA LEU A 119 -7.76 18.06 0.06
C LEU A 119 -8.97 17.43 0.79
N PRO A 120 -9.57 18.14 1.77
CA PRO A 120 -10.69 17.61 2.57
C PRO A 120 -11.91 17.17 1.76
N ASN A 121 -12.16 17.82 0.61
CA ASN A 121 -13.27 17.48 -0.29
C ASN A 121 -13.08 16.15 -1.03
N ARG A 122 -11.90 15.51 -0.89
CA ARG A 122 -11.61 14.19 -1.45
C ARG A 122 -11.59 13.09 -0.40
N LYS A 123 -11.91 13.42 0.85
CA LYS A 123 -12.04 12.45 1.94
C LYS A 123 -13.22 11.51 1.69
N GLN A 124 -13.01 10.23 1.92
CA GLN A 124 -14.04 9.20 1.96
C GLN A 124 -13.81 8.25 3.14
N ILE A 125 -14.87 7.54 3.52
CA ILE A 125 -14.79 6.43 4.47
C ILE A 125 -14.83 5.15 3.65
N PHE A 126 -13.83 4.31 3.84
CA PHE A 126 -13.74 2.98 3.27
C PHE A 126 -14.10 1.97 4.35
N ASN A 127 -15.28 1.37 4.25
CA ASN A 127 -15.73 0.34 5.18
C ASN A 127 -15.22 -1.02 4.70
N ILE A 128 -14.33 -1.64 5.45
CA ILE A 128 -13.68 -2.90 5.06
C ILE A 128 -14.67 -4.08 4.99
N ASP A 129 -15.78 -4.02 5.72
CA ASP A 129 -16.79 -5.08 5.73
C ASP A 129 -17.65 -5.07 4.46
N ASP A 130 -17.73 -3.93 3.78
CA ASP A 130 -18.53 -3.75 2.57
C ASP A 130 -17.73 -4.07 1.29
N GLU A 131 -16.46 -4.44 1.42
CA GLU A 131 -15.51 -4.53 0.31
C GLU A 131 -15.01 -5.98 0.16
N ASP A 132 -15.18 -6.53 -1.04
CA ASP A 132 -14.67 -7.86 -1.37
C ASP A 132 -13.14 -7.84 -1.48
N PHE A 133 -12.50 -8.92 -1.02
CA PHE A 133 -11.06 -9.11 -1.14
C PHE A 133 -10.70 -10.56 -1.47
N TYR A 134 -9.48 -10.76 -1.98
CA TYR A 134 -8.93 -12.07 -2.28
C TYR A 134 -7.46 -12.16 -1.85
N ALA A 135 -6.97 -13.38 -1.62
CA ALA A 135 -5.58 -13.63 -1.29
C ALA A 135 -4.70 -13.44 -2.53
N ILE A 136 -3.51 -12.85 -2.35
CA ILE A 136 -2.51 -12.65 -3.40
C ILE A 136 -1.17 -13.25 -2.98
N ASP A 137 -0.49 -13.93 -3.90
CA ASP A 137 0.83 -14.49 -3.62
C ASP A 137 1.92 -13.42 -3.79
N SER A 138 2.71 -13.22 -2.73
CA SER A 138 3.68 -12.11 -2.56
C SER A 138 4.80 -12.00 -3.61
N ALA A 139 4.79 -12.76 -4.70
CA ALA A 139 5.96 -12.87 -5.57
C ALA A 139 5.73 -12.87 -7.09
N GLN A 140 4.54 -13.14 -7.65
CA GLN A 140 4.46 -13.45 -9.09
C GLN A 140 3.26 -12.94 -9.91
N ASP A 141 2.21 -12.35 -9.35
CA ASP A 141 1.00 -12.11 -10.16
C ASP A 141 0.97 -10.82 -11.00
N LEU A 142 2.11 -10.19 -11.27
CA LEU A 142 2.19 -8.99 -12.13
C LEU A 142 2.71 -9.24 -13.55
N GLU A 143 2.93 -10.51 -13.96
CA GLU A 143 3.36 -10.84 -15.32
C GLU A 143 2.36 -11.69 -16.14
N MET A 144 1.16 -12.01 -15.65
CA MET A 144 0.18 -12.72 -16.47
C MET A 144 -1.26 -12.28 -16.22
N GLN A 145 -1.72 -11.31 -17.01
CA GLN A 145 -2.98 -11.36 -17.77
C GLN A 145 -3.10 -10.17 -18.73
#